data_AF-A0A1H1VQC1-F1
#
_entry.id   AF-A0A1H1VQC1-F1
#
_cell.length_a   1.000
_cell.length_b   1.000
_cell.length_c   1.000
_cell.angle_alpha   90.00
_cell.angle_beta   90.00
_cell.angle_gamma   90.00
#
_symmetry.space_group_name_H-M   'P 1'
#
loop_
_entity.id
_entity.type
_entity.pdbx_description
1 polymer ?
#
loop_
_entity_poly.entity_id
_entity_poly.type
_entity_poly.pdbx_seq_one_letter_code
_entity_poly.pdbx_strand_id
1 'polypeptide(L)'
;MSALLHPRYWGAHLLMLVALAATILLGLWQLSAWESARAAEARDLTQRPAIALTSALGGDDPFPGQYVGQPVSLSGRWVPGSTLFVSDRPHDGRDGYWVMTPVAVDGGGGSVVPVVRGWSPRPEAAPVSGSVELTGWLQPSEGSNQPDPDPGDDVIPEMRIASVTQFVDADLYSAFVVARDASSGTTGLDGVRPEQIPEVSSLTSLRNLLYAFQWWIFGVFVVYVWQRWCRDSLERRTTEQQVASAA
;
A
#
# COMPACT_ATOMS: atom_id res chain seq x y z
N MET A 1 -42.76 -24.50 13.49
CA MET A 1 -41.54 -23.72 13.16
C MET A 1 -40.59 -24.61 12.39
N SER A 2 -40.01 -24.13 11.27
CA SER A 2 -39.10 -24.94 10.45
C SER A 2 -37.96 -25.50 11.30
N ALA A 3 -37.66 -26.80 11.17
CA ALA A 3 -36.70 -27.52 12.02
C ALA A 3 -35.31 -26.87 12.08
N LEU A 4 -34.93 -26.14 11.02
CA LEU A 4 -33.69 -25.39 10.88
C LEU A 4 -33.67 -24.04 11.63
N LEU A 5 -34.83 -23.49 12.00
CA LEU A 5 -34.91 -22.22 12.74
C LEU A 5 -34.77 -22.37 14.26
N HIS A 6 -34.51 -23.59 14.73
CA HIS A 6 -34.34 -23.86 16.16
C HIS A 6 -33.11 -23.10 16.71
N PRO A 7 -33.16 -22.50 17.92
CA PRO A 7 -32.09 -21.66 18.46
C PRO A 7 -30.68 -22.28 18.42
N ARG A 8 -30.60 -23.61 18.55
CA ARG A 8 -29.35 -24.38 18.44
C ARG A 8 -28.59 -24.23 17.10
N TYR A 9 -29.25 -23.76 16.05
CA TYR A 9 -28.67 -23.56 14.72
C TYR A 9 -28.40 -22.10 14.39
N TRP A 10 -28.81 -21.16 15.24
CA TRP A 10 -28.60 -19.73 14.98
C TRP A 10 -27.12 -19.37 14.85
N GLY A 11 -26.24 -20.02 15.61
CA GLY A 11 -24.80 -19.82 15.48
C GLY A 11 -24.27 -20.17 14.08
N ALA A 12 -24.75 -21.26 13.47
CA ALA A 12 -24.35 -21.66 12.12
C ALA A 12 -24.89 -20.71 11.05
N HIS A 13 -26.13 -20.23 11.20
CA HIS A 13 -26.69 -19.21 10.31
C HIS A 13 -25.95 -17.88 10.42
N LEU A 14 -25.64 -17.44 11.65
CA LEU A 14 -24.88 -16.22 11.89
C LEU A 14 -23.47 -16.33 11.29
N LEU A 15 -22.79 -17.46 11.50
CA LEU A 15 -21.47 -17.71 10.92
C LEU A 15 -21.51 -17.63 9.38
N MET A 16 -22.51 -18.24 8.75
CA MET A 16 -22.70 -18.13 7.29
C MET A 16 -22.89 -16.68 6.85
N LEU A 17 -23.76 -15.92 7.53
CA LEU A 17 -24.02 -14.52 7.18
C LEU A 17 -22.77 -13.65 7.32
N VAL A 18 -22.00 -13.85 8.40
CA VAL A 18 -20.74 -13.13 8.62
C VAL A 18 -19.70 -13.49 7.57
N ALA A 19 -19.52 -14.79 7.28
CA ALA A 19 -18.59 -15.24 6.25
C ALA A 19 -18.97 -14.71 4.86
N LEU A 20 -20.26 -14.76 4.50
CA LEU A 20 -20.75 -14.22 3.23
C LEU A 20 -20.52 -12.71 3.14
N ALA A 21 -20.89 -11.96 4.17
CA ALA A 21 -20.64 -10.51 4.22
C ALA A 21 -19.15 -10.19 4.07
N ALA A 22 -18.27 -10.91 4.78
CA ALA A 22 -16.83 -10.73 4.68
C ALA A 22 -16.32 -10.97 3.25
N THR A 23 -16.73 -12.07 2.60
CA THR A 23 -16.31 -12.35 1.21
C THR A 23 -16.77 -11.29 0.21
N ILE A 24 -17.98 -10.74 0.39
CA ILE A 24 -18.49 -9.65 -0.46
C ILE A 24 -17.68 -8.38 -0.24
N LEU A 25 -17.49 -7.97 1.02
CA LEU A 25 -16.76 -6.75 1.38
C LEU A 25 -15.30 -6.81 0.90
N LEU A 26 -14.63 -7.96 1.08
CA LEU A 26 -13.26 -8.16 0.60
C LEU A 26 -13.18 -8.15 -0.93
N GLY A 27 -14.16 -8.73 -1.62
CA GLY A 27 -14.23 -8.66 -3.07
C GLY A 27 -14.42 -7.22 -3.59
N LEU A 28 -15.31 -6.45 -2.96
CA LEU A 28 -15.51 -5.02 -3.29
C LEU A 28 -14.28 -4.18 -3.00
N TRP A 29 -13.57 -4.45 -1.90
CA TRP A 29 -12.32 -3.78 -1.58
C TRP A 29 -11.25 -4.03 -2.65
N GLN A 30 -11.10 -5.28 -3.10
CA GLN A 30 -10.16 -5.64 -4.17
C GLN A 30 -10.54 -4.99 -5.52
N LEU A 31 -11.83 -4.91 -5.84
CA LEU A 31 -12.30 -4.23 -7.05
C LEU A 31 -11.98 -2.73 -7.00
N SER A 32 -12.24 -2.08 -5.86
CA SER A 32 -11.90 -0.66 -5.65
C SER A 32 -10.40 -0.40 -5.76
N ALA A 33 -9.57 -1.31 -5.27
CA ALA A 33 -8.12 -1.24 -5.41
C ALA A 33 -7.68 -1.33 -6.89
N TRP A 34 -8.31 -2.21 -7.68
CA TRP A 34 -8.08 -2.29 -9.13
C TRP A 34 -8.49 -1.00 -9.85
N GLU A 35 -9.69 -0.47 -9.58
CA GLU A 35 -10.19 0.77 -10.19
C GLU A 35 -9.27 1.95 -9.88
N SER A 36 -8.80 2.05 -8.64
CA SER A 36 -7.88 3.11 -8.19
C SER A 36 -6.54 3.04 -8.92
N ALA A 37 -5.95 1.84 -9.05
CA ALA A 37 -4.72 1.64 -9.80
C ALA A 37 -4.89 2.00 -11.28
N ARG A 38 -6.02 1.61 -11.88
CA ARG A 38 -6.34 1.90 -13.29
C ARG A 38 -6.55 3.39 -13.56
N ALA A 39 -7.22 4.08 -12.63
CA ALA A 39 -7.45 5.51 -12.73
C ALA A 39 -6.17 6.34 -12.56
N ALA A 40 -5.23 5.86 -11.73
CA ALA A 40 -3.89 6.44 -11.60
C ALA A 40 -3.07 6.25 -12.88
N GLU A 41 -3.04 5.03 -13.45
CA GLU A 41 -2.35 4.71 -14.72
C GLU A 41 -2.87 5.58 -15.88
N ALA A 42 -4.17 5.88 -15.93
CA ALA A 42 -4.77 6.68 -16.98
C ALA A 42 -4.54 8.21 -16.85
N ARG A 43 -3.99 8.69 -15.73
CA ARG A 43 -3.84 10.12 -15.44
C ARG A 43 -2.38 10.47 -15.28
N ASP A 44 -1.82 11.15 -16.28
CA ASP A 44 -0.58 11.87 -16.06
C ASP A 44 -0.85 13.11 -15.19
N LEU A 45 -0.59 12.97 -13.88
CA LEU A 45 -0.67 14.07 -12.92
C LEU A 45 0.64 14.85 -12.83
N THR A 46 1.73 14.35 -13.41
CA THR A 46 3.10 14.87 -13.16
C THR A 46 3.28 16.33 -13.60
N GLN A 47 2.41 16.80 -14.49
CA GLN A 47 2.38 18.16 -15.04
C GLN A 47 1.35 19.08 -14.37
N ARG A 48 0.60 18.61 -13.35
CA ARG A 48 -0.36 19.45 -12.64
C ARG A 48 0.32 20.45 -11.71
N PRO A 49 -0.36 21.55 -11.32
CA PRO A 49 0.14 22.44 -10.29
C PRO A 49 0.36 21.70 -8.97
N ALA A 50 1.41 22.09 -8.24
CA ALA A 50 1.71 21.53 -6.93
C ALA A 50 0.65 21.94 -5.90
N ILE A 51 0.27 20.98 -5.05
CA ILE A 51 -0.58 21.22 -3.87
C ILE A 51 0.24 21.02 -2.60
N ALA A 52 -0.16 21.60 -1.47
CA ALA A 52 0.55 21.35 -0.21
C ALA A 52 0.46 19.85 0.18
N LEU A 53 1.58 19.25 0.61
CA LEU A 53 1.60 17.84 1.05
C LEU A 53 0.53 17.55 2.11
N THR A 54 0.39 18.43 3.09
CA THR A 54 -0.59 18.31 4.18
C THR A 54 -2.05 18.43 3.73
N SER A 55 -2.30 18.94 2.52
CA SER A 55 -3.63 18.93 1.89
C SER A 55 -3.89 17.65 1.09
N ALA A 56 -2.84 16.94 0.67
CA ALA A 56 -2.96 15.68 -0.06
C ALA A 56 -3.15 14.49 0.88
N LEU A 57 -2.43 14.48 2.01
CA LEU A 57 -2.35 13.35 2.93
C LEU A 57 -1.91 13.84 4.33
N GLY A 58 -2.58 13.40 5.39
CA GLY A 58 -2.10 13.56 6.78
C GLY A 58 -1.03 12.53 7.15
N GLY A 59 -0.28 12.75 8.24
CA GLY A 59 0.82 11.87 8.66
C GLY A 59 0.42 10.39 8.82
N ASP A 60 -0.75 10.13 9.43
CA ASP A 60 -1.27 8.79 9.73
C ASP A 60 -2.30 8.28 8.71
N ASP A 61 -2.60 9.08 7.69
CA ASP A 61 -3.61 8.71 6.71
C ASP A 61 -3.08 7.62 5.76
N PRO A 62 -3.94 6.74 5.22
CA PRO A 62 -3.54 5.83 4.16
C PRO A 62 -3.32 6.58 2.83
N PHE A 63 -2.39 6.09 2.01
CA PHE A 63 -2.07 6.71 0.73
C PHE A 63 -3.29 6.83 -0.20
N PRO A 64 -3.66 8.04 -0.64
CA PRO A 64 -4.74 8.24 -1.61
C PRO A 64 -4.28 7.91 -3.03
N GLY A 65 -4.71 6.76 -3.55
CA GLY A 65 -4.33 6.28 -4.90
C GLY A 65 -4.59 7.27 -6.05
N GLN A 66 -5.50 8.23 -5.88
CA GLN A 66 -5.76 9.29 -6.86
C GLN A 66 -4.66 10.36 -6.98
N TYR A 67 -3.68 10.38 -6.07
CA TYR A 67 -2.57 11.34 -6.04
C TYR A 67 -1.22 10.73 -6.42
N VAL A 68 -1.18 9.51 -6.97
CA VAL A 68 0.06 8.96 -7.56
C VAL A 68 0.58 9.93 -8.62
N GLY A 69 1.83 10.38 -8.47
CA GLY A 69 2.46 11.33 -9.38
C GLY A 69 1.96 12.77 -9.26
N GLN A 70 1.06 13.09 -8.32
CA GLN A 70 0.64 14.46 -8.07
C GLN A 70 1.82 15.28 -7.54
N PRO A 71 2.16 16.43 -8.17
CA PRO A 71 3.14 17.33 -7.61
C PRO A 71 2.65 17.88 -6.26
N VAL A 72 3.53 17.83 -5.27
CA VAL A 72 3.31 18.37 -3.93
C VAL A 72 4.41 19.34 -3.56
N SER A 73 4.08 20.33 -2.76
CA SER A 73 5.02 21.24 -2.10
C SER A 73 5.05 20.98 -0.60
N LEU A 74 6.23 21.09 0.00
CA LEU A 74 6.42 21.02 1.44
C LEU A 74 7.60 21.88 1.89
N SER A 75 7.55 22.32 3.14
CA SER A 75 8.68 22.87 3.88
C SER A 75 8.96 22.01 5.11
N GLY A 76 10.19 22.03 5.58
CA GLY A 76 10.58 21.27 6.75
C GLY A 76 12.08 21.30 7.01
N ARG A 77 12.55 20.27 7.73
CA ARG A 77 13.97 20.10 8.06
C ARG A 77 14.42 18.69 7.71
N TRP A 78 15.58 18.58 7.07
CA TRP A 78 16.22 17.29 6.83
C TRP A 78 16.51 16.58 8.15
N VAL A 79 16.22 15.27 8.23
CA VAL A 79 16.58 14.41 9.36
C VAL A 79 18.00 13.86 9.13
N PRO A 80 19.03 14.40 9.80
CA PRO A 80 20.42 14.05 9.50
C PRO A 80 20.73 12.62 9.97
N GLY A 81 21.62 11.92 9.25
CA GLY A 81 22.03 10.56 9.62
C GLY A 81 21.02 9.46 9.24
N SER A 82 19.89 9.81 8.63
CA SER A 82 18.87 8.88 8.14
C SER A 82 18.85 8.79 6.62
N THR A 83 20.00 8.95 5.96
CA THR A 83 20.10 8.76 4.51
C THR A 83 20.10 7.27 4.20
N LEU A 84 19.25 6.83 3.26
CA LEU A 84 19.29 5.47 2.70
C LEU A 84 19.47 5.54 1.19
N PHE A 85 19.98 4.45 0.62
CA PHE A 85 20.21 4.30 -0.80
C PHE A 85 19.30 3.22 -1.35
N VAL A 86 18.41 3.58 -2.29
CA VAL A 86 17.55 2.59 -2.93
C VAL A 86 18.26 2.05 -4.16
N SER A 87 18.58 0.75 -4.20
CA SER A 87 19.36 0.13 -5.28
C SER A 87 18.55 -0.11 -6.55
N ASP A 88 19.24 -0.56 -7.60
CA ASP A 88 18.68 -0.93 -8.90
C ASP A 88 17.86 0.19 -9.56
N ARG A 89 18.32 1.44 -9.40
CA ARG A 89 17.67 2.63 -9.95
C ARG A 89 18.33 3.05 -11.26
N PRO A 90 17.65 2.90 -12.41
CA PRO A 90 18.23 3.26 -13.69
C PRO A 90 18.29 4.78 -13.88
N HIS A 91 19.43 5.27 -14.37
CA HIS A 91 19.63 6.65 -14.77
C HIS A 91 20.54 6.71 -16.00
N ASP A 92 20.03 7.24 -17.11
CA ASP A 92 20.74 7.40 -18.38
C ASP A 92 21.49 6.13 -18.84
N GLY A 93 20.82 4.97 -18.75
CA GLY A 93 21.33 3.68 -19.22
C GLY A 93 22.29 2.95 -18.25
N ARG A 94 22.40 3.42 -17.01
CA ARG A 94 23.19 2.78 -15.95
C ARG A 94 22.35 2.58 -14.70
N ASP A 95 22.60 1.49 -13.97
CA ASP A 95 22.00 1.28 -12.66
C ASP A 95 22.82 1.99 -11.57
N GLY A 96 22.12 2.51 -10.57
CA GLY A 96 22.70 3.16 -9.41
C GLY A 96 21.67 3.26 -8.30
N TYR A 97 21.71 4.37 -7.57
CA TYR A 97 21.00 4.50 -6.31
C TYR A 97 20.18 5.77 -6.28
N TRP A 98 18.92 5.65 -5.86
CA TRP A 98 18.21 6.82 -5.34
C TRP A 98 18.74 7.16 -3.96
N VAL A 99 19.03 8.43 -3.73
CA VAL A 99 19.43 8.93 -2.43
C VAL A 99 18.19 9.45 -1.72
N MET A 100 17.76 8.75 -0.68
CA MET A 100 16.61 9.11 0.14
C MET A 100 17.08 9.73 1.45
N THR A 101 16.46 10.83 1.87
CA THR A 101 16.63 11.34 3.24
C THR A 101 15.30 11.89 3.74
N PRO A 102 14.85 11.55 4.96
CA PRO A 102 13.58 12.06 5.47
C PRO A 102 13.60 13.56 5.72
N VAL A 103 12.44 14.18 5.57
CA VAL A 103 12.17 15.57 5.96
C VAL A 103 11.10 15.57 7.04
N ALA A 104 11.39 16.18 8.19
CA ALA A 104 10.38 16.51 9.19
C ALA A 104 9.53 17.67 8.66
N VAL A 105 8.25 17.41 8.42
CA VAL A 105 7.36 18.31 7.68
C VAL A 105 6.77 19.38 8.61
N ASP A 106 6.88 20.64 8.22
CA ASP A 106 6.25 21.75 8.95
C ASP A 106 4.72 21.61 8.87
N GLY A 107 4.05 21.69 10.03
CA GLY A 107 2.60 21.48 10.11
C GLY A 107 2.16 20.02 9.88
N GLY A 108 3.09 19.08 9.75
CA GLY A 108 2.84 17.65 9.57
C GLY A 108 2.57 16.86 10.85
N GLY A 109 2.27 17.54 11.97
CA GLY A 109 1.96 16.86 13.24
C GLY A 109 3.15 16.15 13.92
N GLY A 110 4.38 16.37 13.44
CA GLY A 110 5.57 15.65 13.90
C GLY A 110 5.99 14.50 12.97
N SER A 111 5.18 14.18 11.96
CA SER A 111 5.50 13.15 10.99
C SER A 111 6.61 13.59 10.02
N VAL A 112 7.40 12.62 9.57
CA VAL A 112 8.47 12.81 8.60
C VAL A 112 8.13 12.10 7.30
N VAL A 113 8.49 12.71 6.17
CA VAL A 113 8.26 12.13 4.84
C VAL A 113 9.59 11.71 4.24
N PRO A 114 9.74 10.46 3.76
CA PRO A 114 10.89 10.06 2.96
C PRO A 114 10.96 10.87 1.67
N VAL A 115 12.10 11.49 1.40
CA VAL A 115 12.32 12.27 0.18
C VAL A 115 13.48 11.69 -0.62
N VAL A 116 13.20 11.21 -1.81
CA VAL A 116 14.23 10.91 -2.81
C VAL A 116 14.73 12.24 -3.36
N ARG A 117 15.91 12.66 -2.91
CA ARG A 117 16.50 13.97 -3.23
C ARG A 117 17.32 13.97 -4.53
N GLY A 118 17.64 12.80 -5.07
CA GLY A 118 18.39 12.66 -6.31
C GLY A 118 18.88 11.24 -6.54
N TRP A 119 19.75 11.08 -7.53
CA TRP A 119 20.39 9.84 -7.94
C TRP A 119 21.92 9.92 -7.81
N SER A 120 22.56 8.80 -7.51
CA SER A 120 24.02 8.65 -7.44
C SER A 120 24.46 7.30 -8.04
N PRO A 121 25.60 7.22 -8.74
CA PRO A 121 26.13 5.95 -9.27
C PRO A 121 26.68 5.02 -8.18
N ARG A 122 26.79 5.49 -6.93
CA ARG A 122 27.28 4.74 -5.77
C ARG A 122 26.37 5.01 -4.57
N PRO A 123 26.33 4.14 -3.56
CA PRO A 123 25.61 4.40 -2.32
C PRO A 123 26.40 5.40 -1.46
N GLU A 124 26.60 6.60 -1.98
CA GLU A 124 27.34 7.68 -1.35
C GLU A 124 26.66 9.01 -1.71
N ALA A 125 26.49 9.86 -0.69
CA ALA A 125 25.98 11.21 -0.85
C ALA A 125 26.51 12.12 0.26
N ALA A 126 26.62 13.42 -0.03
CA ALA A 126 26.98 14.39 1.00
C ALA A 126 25.94 14.38 2.13
N PRO A 127 26.36 14.43 3.41
CA PRO A 127 25.45 14.61 4.53
C PRO A 127 24.61 15.87 4.35
N VAL A 128 23.35 15.79 4.75
CA VAL A 128 22.39 16.90 4.61
C VAL A 128 21.78 17.24 5.96
N SER A 129 21.54 18.53 6.19
CA SER A 129 20.91 19.04 7.41
C SER A 129 20.28 20.41 7.13
N GLY A 130 19.53 20.94 8.10
CA GLY A 130 18.92 22.26 8.00
C GLY A 130 17.58 22.26 7.29
N SER A 131 17.04 23.46 7.07
CA SER A 131 15.72 23.65 6.47
C SER A 131 15.72 23.38 4.97
N VAL A 132 14.57 22.94 4.47
CA VAL A 132 14.32 22.73 3.04
C VAL A 132 12.90 23.11 2.71
N GLU A 133 12.76 23.85 1.62
CA GLU A 133 11.54 23.95 0.82
C GLU A 133 11.76 23.13 -0.45
N LEU A 134 10.79 22.27 -0.78
CA LEU A 134 10.86 21.43 -1.98
C LEU A 134 9.50 21.23 -2.64
N THR A 135 9.55 20.95 -3.93
CA THR A 135 8.46 20.37 -4.70
C THR A 135 8.88 19.04 -5.28
N GLY A 136 7.94 18.12 -5.41
CA GLY A 136 8.22 16.79 -5.93
C GLY A 136 6.97 16.00 -6.24
N TRP A 137 7.14 14.82 -6.83
CA TRP A 137 6.04 13.93 -7.15
C TRP A 137 5.75 13.01 -5.96
N LEU A 138 4.48 13.01 -5.51
CA LEU A 138 4.02 12.13 -4.44
C LEU A 138 3.87 10.70 -4.97
N GLN A 139 4.46 9.74 -4.27
CA GLN A 139 4.47 8.33 -4.65
C GLN A 139 4.01 7.43 -3.50
N PRO A 140 3.29 6.33 -3.80
CA PRO A 140 2.94 5.32 -2.81
C PRO A 140 4.17 4.51 -2.42
N SER A 141 4.15 3.85 -1.25
CA SER A 141 5.14 2.84 -0.91
C SER A 141 5.27 1.79 -2.02
N GLU A 142 6.49 1.41 -2.36
CA GLU A 142 6.73 0.24 -3.21
C GLU A 142 6.32 -1.05 -2.47
N GLY A 143 6.10 -2.13 -3.23
CA GLY A 143 5.44 -3.33 -2.70
C GLY A 143 5.68 -4.61 -3.49
N SER A 144 6.77 -4.72 -4.26
CA SER A 144 7.15 -5.99 -4.88
C SER A 144 7.69 -7.00 -3.87
N ASN A 145 7.94 -6.57 -2.64
CA ASN A 145 8.45 -7.40 -1.53
C ASN A 145 9.77 -8.10 -1.90
N GLN A 146 10.62 -7.40 -2.65
CA GLN A 146 11.97 -7.88 -2.92
C GLN A 146 12.71 -8.11 -1.59
N PRO A 147 13.30 -9.30 -1.39
CA PRO A 147 14.12 -9.57 -0.22
C PRO A 147 15.33 -8.64 -0.17
N ASP A 148 15.63 -8.14 1.01
CA ASP A 148 16.85 -7.40 1.28
C ASP A 148 17.99 -8.39 1.60
N PRO A 149 19.06 -8.44 0.78
CA PRO A 149 20.17 -9.35 1.02
C PRO A 149 21.03 -8.96 2.23
N ASP A 150 21.06 -7.69 2.63
CA ASP A 150 21.87 -7.20 3.75
C ASP A 150 21.12 -6.11 4.56
N PRO A 151 20.11 -6.49 5.35
CA PRO A 151 19.26 -5.53 6.08
C PRO A 151 19.98 -4.76 7.19
N GLY A 152 21.30 -4.94 7.37
CA GLY A 152 22.12 -4.24 8.35
C GLY A 152 22.83 -3.00 7.80
N ASP A 153 22.82 -2.77 6.49
CA ASP A 153 23.42 -1.60 5.85
C ASP A 153 22.40 -0.47 5.60
N ASP A 154 22.81 0.59 4.90
CA ASP A 154 21.96 1.72 4.52
C ASP A 154 21.40 1.61 3.09
N VAL A 155 21.46 0.41 2.49
CA VAL A 155 21.01 0.14 1.12
C VAL A 155 19.76 -0.72 1.16
N ILE A 156 18.67 -0.19 0.59
CA ILE A 156 17.39 -0.91 0.51
C ILE A 156 17.06 -1.25 -0.95
N PRO A 157 16.45 -2.42 -1.23
CA PRO A 157 16.11 -2.80 -2.60
C PRO A 157 14.96 -1.97 -3.19
N GLU A 158 14.02 -1.55 -2.34
CA GLU A 158 12.79 -0.88 -2.74
C GLU A 158 12.47 0.30 -1.83
N MET A 159 11.77 1.30 -2.36
CA MET A 159 11.27 2.44 -1.59
C MET A 159 10.03 2.05 -0.79
N ARG A 160 10.21 1.15 0.18
CA ARG A 160 9.15 0.66 1.07
C ARG A 160 9.16 1.44 2.36
N ILE A 161 8.02 2.03 2.73
CA ILE A 161 7.91 2.80 3.99
C ILE A 161 8.23 1.90 5.21
N ALA A 162 7.80 0.63 5.15
CA ALA A 162 8.12 -0.37 6.19
C ALA A 162 9.61 -0.74 6.31
N SER A 163 10.41 -0.49 5.27
CA SER A 163 11.87 -0.60 5.37
C SER A 163 12.43 0.66 6.03
N VAL A 164 11.95 1.85 5.63
CA VAL A 164 12.41 3.14 6.19
C VAL A 164 12.13 3.25 7.69
N THR A 165 11.00 2.73 8.18
CA THR A 165 10.66 2.72 9.62
C THR A 165 11.70 2.02 10.48
N GLN A 166 12.57 1.18 9.90
CA GLN A 166 13.64 0.49 10.65
C GLN A 166 14.84 1.41 10.93
N PHE A 167 15.00 2.48 10.14
CA PHE A 167 16.15 3.39 10.19
C PHE A 167 15.77 4.80 10.70
N VAL A 168 14.47 5.07 10.83
CA VAL A 168 13.95 6.39 11.19
C VAL A 168 13.06 6.25 12.41
N ASP A 169 13.49 6.83 13.53
CA ASP A 169 12.75 6.86 14.79
C ASP A 169 11.77 8.04 14.82
N ALA A 170 10.79 8.00 13.93
CA ALA A 170 9.70 8.99 13.85
C ALA A 170 8.49 8.41 13.10
N ASP A 171 7.32 9.00 13.33
CA ASP A 171 6.12 8.66 12.56
C ASP A 171 6.31 9.05 11.10
N LEU A 172 6.09 8.10 10.19
CA LEU A 172 6.32 8.27 8.77
C LEU A 172 5.00 8.45 8.03
N TYR A 173 4.97 9.40 7.10
CA TYR A 173 3.91 9.43 6.09
C TYR A 173 3.86 8.10 5.35
N SER A 174 2.67 7.63 4.98
CA SER A 174 2.50 6.39 4.20
C SER A 174 2.90 6.53 2.71
N ALA A 175 3.74 7.51 2.39
CA ALA A 175 4.10 7.97 1.07
C ALA A 175 5.56 8.45 1.05
N PHE A 176 6.17 8.49 -0.13
CA PHE A 176 7.44 9.19 -0.33
C PHE A 176 7.30 10.27 -1.40
N VAL A 177 8.24 11.21 -1.43
CA VAL A 177 8.29 12.29 -2.42
C VAL A 177 9.58 12.15 -3.24
N VAL A 178 9.45 12.16 -4.56
CA VAL A 178 10.61 12.30 -5.46
C VAL A 178 10.80 13.77 -5.76
N ALA A 179 11.89 14.35 -5.25
CA ALA A 179 12.18 15.77 -5.38
C ALA A 179 12.37 16.16 -6.85
N ARG A 180 11.61 17.16 -7.27
CA ARG A 180 11.76 17.82 -8.57
C ARG A 180 12.66 19.05 -8.41
N ASP A 181 12.32 19.88 -7.44
CA ASP A 181 13.04 21.11 -7.10
C ASP A 181 13.19 21.15 -5.57
N ALA A 182 14.40 21.37 -5.08
CA ALA A 182 14.67 21.54 -3.66
C ALA A 182 15.66 22.68 -3.44
N SER A 183 15.38 23.51 -2.44
CA SER A 183 16.22 24.66 -2.07
C SER A 183 17.60 24.27 -1.50
N SER A 184 17.76 23.04 -1.00
CA SER A 184 18.99 22.52 -0.42
C SER A 184 19.07 20.99 -0.52
N GLY A 185 20.25 20.43 -0.26
CA GLY A 185 20.42 18.99 -0.08
C GLY A 185 20.63 18.16 -1.35
N THR A 186 20.65 18.76 -2.55
CA THR A 186 20.78 18.03 -3.82
C THR A 186 22.20 18.07 -4.41
N THR A 187 23.17 18.68 -3.71
CA THR A 187 24.53 18.87 -4.21
C THR A 187 25.22 17.54 -4.54
N GLY A 188 25.73 17.42 -5.76
CA GLY A 188 26.46 16.23 -6.23
C GLY A 188 25.57 15.06 -6.62
N LEU A 189 24.25 15.25 -6.70
CA LEU A 189 23.28 14.26 -7.13
C LEU A 189 22.70 14.63 -8.49
N ASP A 190 22.41 13.62 -9.30
CA ASP A 190 21.65 13.81 -10.54
C ASP A 190 20.15 13.88 -10.22
N GLY A 191 19.43 14.75 -10.91
CA GLY A 191 17.98 14.90 -10.71
C GLY A 191 17.21 13.67 -11.21
N VAL A 192 16.22 13.21 -10.44
CA VAL A 192 15.35 12.10 -10.87
C VAL A 192 14.23 12.66 -11.74
N ARG A 193 14.03 12.05 -12.92
CA ARG A 193 12.97 12.46 -13.86
C ARG A 193 11.70 11.62 -13.64
N PRO A 194 10.50 12.13 -13.97
CA PRO A 194 9.25 11.37 -13.84
C PRO A 194 9.28 10.00 -14.52
N GLU A 195 9.93 9.91 -15.68
CA GLU A 195 10.01 8.69 -16.48
C GLU A 195 10.89 7.61 -15.82
N GLN A 196 11.68 7.99 -14.82
CA GLN A 196 12.53 7.08 -14.03
C GLN A 196 11.82 6.55 -12.79
N ILE A 197 10.63 7.09 -12.45
CA ILE A 197 9.82 6.60 -11.35
C ILE A 197 9.07 5.35 -11.84
N PRO A 198 9.18 4.20 -11.15
CA PRO A 198 8.47 3.00 -11.55
C PRO A 198 6.97 3.25 -11.66
N GLU A 199 6.37 2.85 -12.77
CA GLU A 199 4.92 2.83 -12.91
C GLU A 199 4.31 1.79 -11.95
N VAL A 200 3.13 2.09 -11.43
CA VAL A 200 2.35 1.11 -10.66
C VAL A 200 2.01 -0.05 -11.59
N SER A 201 2.67 -1.20 -11.40
CA SER A 201 2.58 -2.32 -12.34
C SER A 201 1.14 -2.73 -12.68
N SER A 202 0.81 -2.73 -13.97
CA SER A 202 -0.49 -3.19 -14.50
C SER A 202 -0.81 -4.64 -14.14
N LEU A 203 0.22 -5.48 -13.95
CA LEU A 203 0.09 -6.86 -13.46
C LEU A 203 -0.42 -6.92 -12.01
N THR A 204 -0.01 -5.99 -11.14
CA THR A 204 -0.53 -5.89 -9.77
C THR A 204 -2.00 -5.46 -9.78
N SER A 205 -2.35 -4.54 -10.66
CA SER A 205 -3.75 -4.15 -10.87
C SER A 205 -4.60 -5.36 -11.30
N LEU A 206 -4.19 -6.12 -12.32
CA LEU A 206 -4.89 -7.33 -12.76
C LEU A 206 -5.04 -8.38 -11.64
N ARG A 207 -4.00 -8.56 -10.81
CA ARG A 207 -4.07 -9.45 -9.64
C ARG A 207 -5.18 -9.06 -8.67
N ASN A 208 -5.33 -7.77 -8.36
CA ASN A 208 -6.40 -7.29 -7.47
C ASN A 208 -7.79 -7.60 -8.06
N LEU A 209 -7.97 -7.41 -9.38
CA LEU A 209 -9.21 -7.80 -10.06
C LEU A 209 -9.49 -9.30 -9.95
N LEU A 210 -8.48 -10.15 -10.19
CA LEU A 210 -8.61 -11.60 -10.05
C LEU A 210 -8.92 -12.02 -8.61
N TYR A 211 -8.36 -11.33 -7.62
CA TYR A 211 -8.70 -11.56 -6.21
C TYR A 211 -10.13 -11.14 -5.87
N ALA A 212 -10.66 -10.08 -6.47
CA ALA A 212 -12.06 -9.71 -6.30
C ALA A 212 -12.98 -10.87 -6.74
N PHE A 213 -12.73 -11.44 -7.92
CA PHE A 213 -13.46 -12.62 -8.41
C PHE A 213 -13.26 -13.84 -7.49
N GLN A 214 -12.04 -14.08 -7.01
CA GLN A 214 -11.75 -15.18 -6.09
C GLN A 214 -12.58 -15.06 -4.80
N TRP A 215 -12.68 -13.87 -4.22
CA TRP A 215 -13.49 -13.63 -3.02
C TRP A 215 -14.98 -13.92 -3.27
N TRP A 216 -15.52 -13.54 -4.42
CA TRP A 216 -16.90 -13.86 -4.76
C TRP A 216 -17.14 -15.36 -4.98
N ILE A 217 -16.17 -16.08 -5.56
CA ILE A 217 -16.22 -17.55 -5.66
C ILE A 217 -16.25 -18.18 -4.26
N PHE A 218 -15.47 -17.68 -3.30
CA PHE A 218 -15.55 -18.13 -1.91
C PHE A 218 -16.92 -17.83 -1.29
N GLY A 219 -17.54 -16.69 -1.59
CA GLY A 219 -18.91 -16.39 -1.18
C GLY A 219 -19.91 -17.43 -1.68
N VAL A 220 -19.81 -17.84 -2.96
CA VAL A 220 -20.62 -18.95 -3.52
C VAL A 220 -20.36 -20.26 -2.78
N PHE A 221 -19.10 -20.56 -2.46
CA PHE A 221 -18.73 -21.77 -1.72
C PHE A 221 -19.29 -21.77 -0.28
N VAL A 222 -19.28 -20.62 0.41
CA VAL A 222 -19.91 -20.46 1.74
C VAL A 222 -21.39 -20.80 1.68
N VAL A 223 -22.12 -20.30 0.68
CA VAL A 223 -23.54 -20.61 0.48
C VAL A 223 -23.74 -22.10 0.19
N TYR A 224 -22.90 -22.70 -0.66
CA TYR A 224 -22.96 -24.13 -0.95
C TYR A 224 -22.74 -25.01 0.29
N VAL A 225 -21.71 -24.72 1.09
CA VAL A 225 -21.42 -25.44 2.33
C VAL A 225 -22.58 -25.30 3.32
N TRP A 226 -23.14 -24.10 3.46
CA TRP A 226 -24.30 -23.87 4.32
C TRP A 226 -25.54 -24.65 3.84
N GLN A 227 -25.81 -24.68 2.54
CA GLN A 227 -26.91 -25.47 1.98
C GLN A 227 -26.72 -26.97 2.23
N ARG A 228 -25.50 -27.48 2.03
CA ARG A 228 -25.16 -28.88 2.31
C ARG A 228 -25.32 -29.21 3.78
N TRP A 229 -24.81 -28.36 4.67
CA TRP A 229 -24.97 -28.51 6.11
C TRP A 229 -26.44 -28.51 6.55
N CYS A 230 -27.28 -27.64 5.95
CA CYS A 230 -28.72 -27.64 6.20
C CYS A 230 -29.38 -28.97 5.78
N ARG A 231 -29.02 -29.50 4.61
CA ARG A 231 -29.53 -30.81 4.12
C ARG A 231 -29.09 -31.94 5.04
N ASP A 232 -27.81 -32.04 5.36
CA ASP A 232 -27.26 -33.06 6.24
C ASP A 232 -27.90 -33.00 7.65
N SER A 233 -28.18 -31.80 8.15
CA SER A 233 -28.84 -31.59 9.46
C SER A 233 -30.31 -32.03 9.47
N LEU A 234 -31.01 -31.92 8.33
CA LEU A 234 -32.38 -32.42 8.18
C LEU A 234 -32.40 -33.94 8.06
N GLU A 235 -31.51 -34.52 7.25
CA GLU A 235 -31.41 -35.98 7.05
C GLU A 235 -31.09 -36.72 8.36
N ARG A 236 -30.13 -36.21 9.16
CA ARG A 236 -29.80 -36.77 10.47
C ARG A 236 -30.99 -36.78 11.42
N ARG A 237 -31.74 -35.66 11.50
CA ARG A 237 -32.94 -35.57 12.35
C ARG A 237 -34.03 -36.55 11.91
N THR A 238 -34.29 -36.69 10.61
CA THR A 238 -35.27 -37.63 10.09
C THR A 238 -34.89 -39.06 10.48
N THR A 239 -33.61 -39.40 10.36
CA THR A 239 -33.08 -40.72 10.76
C THR A 239 -33.23 -40.96 12.26
N GLU A 240 -32.84 -39.99 13.10
CA GLU A 240 -33.02 -40.05 14.56
C GLU A 240 -34.49 -40.23 14.96
N GLN A 241 -35.41 -39.51 14.30
CA GLN A 241 -36.86 -39.65 14.54
C GLN A 241 -37.40 -41.01 14.12
N GLN A 242 -36.96 -41.56 12.97
CA GLN A 242 -37.36 -42.89 12.51
C GLN A 242 -36.90 -43.97 13.49
N VAL A 243 -35.63 -43.93 13.93
CA VAL A 243 -35.09 -44.87 14.92
C VAL A 243 -35.86 -44.76 16.25
N ALA A 244 -36.14 -43.55 16.73
CA ALA A 244 -36.89 -43.34 17.96
C ALA A 244 -38.36 -43.81 17.87
N SER A 245 -38.99 -43.76 16.69
CA SER A 245 -40.35 -44.26 16.49
C SER A 245 -40.45 -45.78 16.31
N ALA A 246 -39.33 -46.44 16.01
CA ALA A 246 -39.25 -47.89 15.81
C ALA A 246 -38.84 -48.65 17.10
N ALA A 247 -38.44 -47.94 18.15
CA ALA A 247 -38.09 -48.46 19.47
C ALA A 247 -39.28 -48.33 20.44
#